data_AF-A0A2Z5ZJ70-F1
#
_entry.id   AF-A0A2Z5ZJ70-F1
#
_cell.length_a   1.000
_cell.length_b   1.000
_cell.length_c   1.000
_cell.angle_alpha   90.00
_cell.angle_beta   90.00
_cell.angle_gamma   90.00
#
_symmetry.space_group_name_H-M   'P 1'
#
loop_
_entity.id
_entity.type
_entity.pdbx_description
1 polymer ?
#
loop_
_entity_poly.entity_id
_entity_poly.type
_entity_poly.pdbx_seq_one_letter_code
_entity_poly.pdbx_strand_id
1 'polypeptide(L)'
;MRNSLAFGRVGAASLACLMGLALTQPYGVRAAEPEQGAPKLVQPALVGSQPVSPPNTQAVGQARPVSQPQSQRRIGMANPASVHCLDAGGRLEIRSGKAGQYGICHLPDGRMCEEWSYFRTGECSAKSLKNQ
;
A
#
# COMPACT_ATOMS: atom_id res chain seq x y z
N MET A 1 54.63 36.12 12.75
CA MET A 1 54.27 34.68 12.73
C MET A 1 53.79 34.35 11.33
N ARG A 2 54.64 33.72 10.51
CA ARG A 2 54.37 33.40 9.09
C ARG A 2 53.93 31.94 9.05
N ASN A 3 52.64 31.66 8.87
CA ASN A 3 52.17 30.29 8.71
C ASN A 3 52.04 29.99 7.21
N SER A 4 52.93 29.14 6.73
CA SER A 4 53.12 28.81 5.32
C SER A 4 52.00 27.90 4.80
N LEU A 5 51.41 28.33 3.69
CA LEU A 5 50.61 27.49 2.79
C LEU A 5 51.52 26.42 2.16
N ALA A 6 51.14 25.15 2.27
CA ALA A 6 51.73 24.06 1.48
C ALA A 6 50.61 23.29 0.78
N PHE A 7 50.31 23.71 -0.45
CA PHE A 7 49.61 22.91 -1.45
C PHE A 7 50.56 21.81 -1.95
N GLY A 8 50.29 20.56 -1.58
CA GLY A 8 50.97 19.37 -2.10
C GLY A 8 50.18 18.75 -3.25
N ARG A 9 50.85 18.52 -4.37
CA ARG A 9 50.32 18.27 -5.70
C ARG A 9 49.97 16.79 -5.94
N VAL A 10 48.83 16.59 -6.62
CA VAL A 10 48.58 15.72 -7.78
C VAL A 10 49.48 14.48 -7.94
N GLY A 11 48.88 13.29 -7.78
CA GLY A 11 49.42 12.01 -8.26
C GLY A 11 48.32 11.23 -9.00
N ALA A 12 48.32 11.36 -10.32
CA ALA A 12 47.55 10.55 -11.26
C ALA A 12 48.39 9.33 -11.68
N ALA A 13 47.76 8.15 -11.78
CA ALA A 13 48.09 7.02 -12.67
C ALA A 13 47.45 5.75 -12.07
N SER A 14 46.33 5.29 -12.64
CA SER A 14 46.32 4.24 -13.67
C SER A 14 46.55 2.85 -13.09
N LEU A 15 45.47 2.08 -13.00
CA LEU A 15 45.43 0.66 -13.36
C LEU A 15 43.96 0.28 -13.56
N ALA A 16 43.38 0.85 -14.61
CA ALA A 16 42.17 0.32 -15.26
C ALA A 16 42.65 -0.53 -16.44
N CYS A 17 42.63 -1.85 -16.26
CA CYS A 17 42.68 -2.88 -17.31
C CYS A 17 42.60 -4.22 -16.53
N LEU A 18 41.58 -5.06 -16.67
CA LEU A 18 41.40 -5.93 -17.83
C LEU A 18 40.17 -6.83 -17.60
N MET A 19 39.33 -6.95 -18.63
CA MET A 19 38.44 -8.09 -18.95
C MET A 19 37.21 -8.28 -18.03
N GLY A 20 35.97 -8.14 -18.46
CA GLY A 20 35.42 -8.50 -19.77
C GLY A 20 35.08 -9.99 -19.81
N LEU A 21 34.09 -10.43 -19.04
CA LEU A 21 33.32 -11.64 -19.32
C LEU A 21 31.84 -11.37 -19.04
N ALA A 22 31.20 -10.82 -20.08
CA ALA A 22 29.78 -10.94 -20.28
C ALA A 22 29.42 -12.43 -20.40
N LEU A 23 28.89 -13.02 -19.34
CA LEU A 23 27.99 -14.15 -19.51
C LEU A 23 26.58 -13.59 -19.54
N THR A 24 26.16 -13.29 -20.77
CA THR A 24 24.77 -13.27 -21.15
C THR A 24 24.11 -14.54 -20.63
N GLN A 25 23.21 -14.43 -19.66
CA GLN A 25 22.25 -15.49 -19.36
C GLN A 25 20.97 -15.18 -20.16
N PRO A 26 20.75 -15.80 -21.34
CA PRO A 26 19.46 -15.79 -21.99
C PRO A 26 18.66 -16.98 -21.46
N TYR A 27 18.17 -16.89 -20.23
CA TYR A 27 17.24 -17.87 -19.71
C TYR A 27 15.98 -17.18 -19.20
N GLY A 28 15.02 -17.10 -20.11
CA GLY A 28 13.62 -17.33 -19.77
C GLY A 28 12.92 -16.18 -19.09
N VAL A 29 12.58 -15.16 -19.89
CA VAL A 29 11.31 -14.44 -19.70
C VAL A 29 10.21 -15.50 -19.78
N ARG A 30 9.75 -16.00 -18.63
CA ARG A 30 8.54 -16.82 -18.57
C ARG A 30 7.37 -15.86 -18.69
N ALA A 31 6.67 -16.00 -19.80
CA ALA A 31 5.50 -15.23 -20.17
C ALA A 31 4.48 -15.19 -19.02
N ALA A 32 3.85 -14.03 -18.92
CA ALA A 32 2.64 -13.80 -18.15
C ALA A 32 1.55 -14.80 -18.57
N GLU A 33 0.89 -15.37 -17.57
CA GLU A 33 -0.38 -16.08 -17.72
C GLU A 33 -1.35 -15.43 -16.73
N PRO A 34 -2.27 -14.55 -17.18
CA PRO A 34 -3.46 -14.24 -16.43
C PRO A 34 -4.50 -15.31 -16.75
N GLU A 35 -4.64 -16.28 -15.85
CA GLU A 35 -5.74 -17.24 -15.91
C GLU A 35 -7.05 -16.50 -15.69
N GLN A 36 -7.92 -16.63 -16.68
CA GLN A 36 -9.10 -15.83 -16.93
C GLN A 36 -10.24 -16.32 -16.02
N GLY A 37 -10.36 -15.71 -14.83
CA GLY A 37 -11.55 -15.86 -14.00
C GLY A 37 -12.67 -14.91 -14.44
N ALA A 38 -13.42 -15.32 -15.45
CA ALA A 38 -14.60 -14.60 -15.95
C ALA A 38 -15.63 -14.24 -14.85
N PRO A 39 -16.35 -13.11 -14.99
CA PRO A 39 -17.43 -12.73 -14.07
C PRO A 39 -18.59 -13.71 -14.20
N LYS A 40 -18.95 -14.37 -13.09
CA LYS A 40 -20.16 -15.17 -12.97
C LYS A 40 -21.38 -14.25 -12.94
N LEU A 41 -21.87 -13.86 -14.11
CA LEU A 41 -23.21 -13.30 -14.29
C LEU A 41 -24.22 -14.46 -14.30
N VAL A 42 -24.92 -14.65 -13.19
CA VAL A 42 -26.14 -15.48 -13.05
C VAL A 42 -26.77 -15.09 -11.70
N GLN A 43 -28.03 -14.65 -11.53
CA GLN A 43 -29.25 -14.52 -12.35
C GLN A 43 -30.14 -13.42 -11.72
N PRO A 44 -31.09 -12.80 -12.45
CA PRO A 44 -32.19 -12.06 -11.85
C PRO A 44 -33.33 -13.04 -11.50
N ALA A 45 -33.64 -13.17 -10.21
CA ALA A 45 -34.81 -13.89 -9.73
C ALA A 45 -35.72 -12.95 -8.93
N LEU A 46 -36.62 -12.28 -9.66
CA LEU A 46 -38.05 -12.13 -9.38
C LEU A 46 -38.53 -12.36 -7.93
N VAL A 47 -39.05 -11.27 -7.35
CA VAL A 47 -40.28 -11.16 -6.56
C VAL A 47 -40.40 -11.94 -5.24
N GLY A 48 -40.69 -11.20 -4.16
CA GLY A 48 -41.08 -11.81 -2.88
C GLY A 48 -41.26 -10.81 -1.75
N SER A 49 -42.40 -10.12 -1.76
CA SER A 49 -43.20 -9.75 -0.58
C SER A 49 -42.51 -9.12 0.65
N GLN A 50 -42.77 -7.83 0.82
CA GLN A 50 -42.59 -7.07 2.05
C GLN A 50 -43.22 -7.81 3.25
N PRO A 51 -42.48 -8.09 4.35
CA PRO A 51 -43.11 -8.52 5.59
C PRO A 51 -43.71 -7.29 6.29
N VAL A 52 -45.04 -7.24 6.32
CA VAL A 52 -45.80 -6.37 7.22
C VAL A 52 -45.40 -6.69 8.67
N SER A 53 -45.03 -5.67 9.43
CA SER A 53 -44.71 -5.78 10.86
C SER A 53 -45.93 -6.28 11.65
N PRO A 54 -45.80 -7.28 12.53
CA PRO A 54 -46.85 -7.62 13.49
C PRO A 54 -46.84 -6.65 14.69
N PRO A 55 -48.00 -6.40 15.34
CA PRO A 55 -48.04 -5.70 16.62
C PRO A 55 -47.43 -6.59 17.72
N ASN A 56 -46.51 -5.99 18.47
CA ASN A 56 -45.76 -6.60 19.56
C ASN A 56 -46.68 -7.22 20.62
N THR A 57 -46.71 -8.55 20.70
CA THR A 57 -47.24 -9.29 21.85
C THR A 57 -46.09 -10.02 22.53
N GLN A 58 -45.87 -9.67 23.79
CA GLN A 58 -44.77 -10.12 24.63
C GLN A 58 -44.95 -11.60 25.01
N ALA A 59 -43.93 -12.43 24.76
CA ALA A 59 -43.81 -13.74 25.35
C ALA A 59 -42.37 -13.95 25.85
N VAL A 60 -42.30 -14.30 27.13
CA VAL A 60 -41.12 -14.46 27.99
C VAL A 60 -40.18 -15.59 27.57
N GLY A 61 -38.88 -15.36 27.79
CA GLY A 61 -37.95 -16.41 28.24
C GLY A 61 -37.03 -17.04 27.21
N GLN A 62 -35.89 -16.38 26.93
CA GLN A 62 -34.52 -16.92 26.85
C GLN A 62 -33.64 -15.97 26.03
N ALA A 63 -32.81 -15.17 26.71
CA ALA A 63 -31.90 -14.21 26.08
C ALA A 63 -30.70 -14.92 25.46
N ARG A 64 -30.78 -15.23 24.16
CA ARG A 64 -29.57 -15.30 23.33
C ARG A 64 -29.05 -13.86 23.23
N PRO A 65 -27.74 -13.57 23.32
CA PRO A 65 -27.26 -12.24 22.95
C PRO A 65 -27.64 -12.05 21.49
N VAL A 66 -28.67 -11.24 21.26
CA VAL A 66 -29.00 -10.71 19.94
C VAL A 66 -27.71 -10.06 19.49
N SER A 67 -27.08 -10.64 18.46
CA SER A 67 -25.98 -10.02 17.75
C SER A 67 -26.50 -8.65 17.33
N GLN A 68 -26.13 -7.64 18.08
CA GLN A 68 -26.53 -6.27 17.82
C GLN A 68 -26.18 -6.01 16.35
N PRO A 69 -27.09 -5.43 15.54
CA PRO A 69 -26.70 -4.97 14.22
C PRO A 69 -25.51 -4.06 14.44
N GLN A 70 -24.33 -4.53 14.02
CA GLN A 70 -23.08 -3.82 14.22
C GLN A 70 -23.36 -2.41 13.76
N SER A 71 -23.33 -1.47 14.70
CA SER A 71 -23.61 -0.07 14.45
C SER A 71 -22.93 0.27 13.13
N GLN A 72 -23.71 0.64 12.11
CA GLN A 72 -23.18 0.95 10.79
C GLN A 72 -22.02 1.88 11.04
N ARG A 73 -20.79 1.33 10.95
CA ARG A 73 -19.59 1.98 11.45
C ARG A 73 -19.53 3.21 10.58
N ARG A 74 -19.83 4.39 11.13
CA ARG A 74 -19.88 5.61 10.34
C ARG A 74 -18.50 5.70 9.73
N ILE A 75 -18.42 5.35 8.44
CA ILE A 75 -17.16 5.27 7.73
C ILE A 75 -16.68 6.70 7.77
N GLY A 76 -15.60 6.94 8.51
CA GLY A 76 -15.03 8.26 8.65
C GLY A 76 -14.69 8.82 7.27
N MET A 77 -14.57 10.14 7.17
CA MET A 77 -14.04 10.78 5.97
C MET A 77 -12.75 10.06 5.54
N ALA A 78 -12.59 9.86 4.22
CA ALA A 78 -11.41 9.18 3.70
C ALA A 78 -10.13 9.91 4.12
N ASN A 79 -9.08 9.14 4.45
CA ASN A 79 -7.77 9.70 4.75
C ASN A 79 -7.19 10.33 3.46
N PRO A 80 -6.89 11.63 3.42
CA PRO A 80 -6.37 12.28 2.21
C PRO A 80 -5.04 11.69 1.73
N ALA A 81 -4.16 11.24 2.63
CA ALA A 81 -2.91 10.59 2.25
C ALA A 81 -3.14 9.23 1.58
N SER A 82 -4.12 8.48 2.09
CA SER A 82 -4.56 7.22 1.50
C SER A 82 -5.14 7.42 0.11
N VAL A 83 -6.00 8.43 -0.06
CA VAL A 83 -6.58 8.78 -1.37
C VAL A 83 -5.47 9.18 -2.36
N HIS A 84 -4.54 10.04 -1.94
CA HIS A 84 -3.40 10.44 -2.77
C HIS A 84 -2.56 9.25 -3.24
N CYS A 85 -2.33 8.25 -2.38
CA CYS A 85 -1.65 7.02 -2.77
C CYS A 85 -2.42 6.26 -3.87
N LEU A 86 -3.74 6.12 -3.71
CA LEU A 86 -4.60 5.43 -4.68
C LEU A 86 -4.69 6.19 -6.00
N ASP A 87 -4.80 7.52 -5.96
CA ASP A 87 -4.84 8.40 -7.14
C ASP A 87 -3.52 8.35 -7.93
N ALA A 88 -2.39 8.14 -7.25
CA ALA A 88 -1.10 7.87 -7.89
C ALA A 88 -1.00 6.47 -8.53
N GLY A 89 -2.09 5.70 -8.56
CA GLY A 89 -2.12 4.31 -9.03
C GLY A 89 -1.43 3.33 -8.08
N GLY A 90 -1.17 3.77 -6.84
CA GLY A 90 -0.55 2.96 -5.81
C GLY A 90 -1.54 2.08 -5.07
N ARG A 91 -0.99 1.20 -4.23
CA ARG A 91 -1.74 0.34 -3.33
C ARG A 91 -1.40 0.68 -1.88
N LEU A 92 -2.42 0.90 -1.07
CA LEU A 92 -2.23 1.22 0.34
C LEU A 92 -2.11 -0.05 1.19
N GLU A 93 -1.11 -0.09 2.06
CA GLU A 93 -0.95 -1.11 3.10
C GLU A 93 -0.91 -0.43 4.47
N ILE A 94 -1.83 -0.79 5.37
CA ILE A 94 -1.82 -0.29 6.75
C ILE A 94 -0.95 -1.21 7.61
N ARG A 95 0.01 -0.63 8.33
CA ARG A 95 0.87 -1.32 9.29
C ARG A 95 0.77 -0.71 10.67
N SER A 96 1.06 -1.51 11.68
CA SER A 96 1.22 -1.04 13.07
C SER A 96 2.69 -0.76 13.36
N GLY A 97 2.99 0.43 13.86
CA GLY A 97 4.30 0.88 14.29
C GLY A 97 4.29 1.30 15.75
N LYS A 98 5.41 1.89 16.21
CA LYS A 98 5.56 2.31 17.61
C LYS A 98 4.62 3.47 17.97
N ALA A 99 4.33 4.33 17.00
CA ALA A 99 3.46 5.50 17.17
C ALA A 99 1.98 5.22 16.87
N GLY A 100 1.61 3.97 16.58
CA GLY A 100 0.27 3.59 16.14
C GLY A 100 0.24 3.05 14.72
N GLN A 101 -0.92 3.09 14.07
CA GLN A 101 -1.06 2.63 12.69
C GLN A 101 -0.60 3.69 11.70
N TYR A 102 -0.01 3.24 10.59
CA TYR A 102 0.47 4.08 9.50
C TYR A 102 0.25 3.41 8.15
N GLY A 103 0.11 4.21 7.10
CA GLY A 103 -0.02 3.72 5.73
C GLY A 103 1.33 3.68 5.02
N ILE A 104 1.56 2.58 4.29
CA ILE A 104 2.61 2.46 3.30
C ILE A 104 1.95 2.49 1.93
N CYS A 105 2.41 3.40 1.07
CA CYS A 105 2.04 3.45 -0.32
C CYS A 105 3.00 2.60 -1.16
N HIS A 106 2.46 1.65 -1.91
CA HIS A 106 3.18 0.84 -2.91
C HIS A 106 2.87 1.40 -4.29
N LEU A 107 3.83 2.07 -4.91
CA LEU A 107 3.66 2.65 -6.25
C LEU A 107 3.85 1.59 -7.35
N PRO A 108 3.26 1.80 -8.55
CA PRO A 108 3.37 0.86 -9.67
C PRO A 108 4.79 0.73 -10.24
N ASP A 109 5.65 1.72 -9.98
CA ASP A 109 7.08 1.67 -10.32
C ASP A 109 7.92 0.86 -9.32
N GLY A 110 7.28 0.25 -8.31
CA GLY A 110 7.92 -0.56 -7.28
C GLY A 110 8.45 0.23 -6.08
N ARG A 111 8.33 1.56 -6.06
CA ARG A 111 8.72 2.35 -4.90
C ARG A 111 7.73 2.16 -3.75
N MET A 112 8.28 2.23 -2.53
CA MET A 112 7.50 2.18 -1.30
C MET A 112 7.87 3.36 -0.41
N CYS A 113 6.86 3.99 0.17
CA CYS A 113 7.01 5.15 1.05
C CYS A 113 5.85 5.23 2.05
N GLU A 114 6.03 6.00 3.11
CA GLU A 114 4.97 6.30 4.07
C GLU A 114 3.97 7.30 3.46
N GLU A 115 2.67 7.06 3.63
CA GLU A 115 1.59 7.78 2.93
C GLU A 115 1.57 9.28 3.24
N TRP A 116 1.76 9.69 4.50
CA TRP A 116 1.70 11.09 4.90
C TRP A 116 2.93 11.87 4.48
N SER A 117 4.07 11.21 4.39
CA SER A 117 5.31 11.75 3.83
C SER A 117 5.12 12.00 2.35
N TYR A 118 4.62 11.00 1.61
CA TYR A 118 4.37 11.14 0.18
C TYR A 118 3.32 12.22 -0.13
N PHE A 119 2.23 12.27 0.62
CA PHE A 119 1.19 13.30 0.48
C PHE A 119 1.73 14.72 0.66
N ARG A 120 2.65 14.93 1.61
CA ARG A 120 3.20 16.27 1.90
C ARG A 120 4.31 16.70 0.95
N THR A 121 5.14 15.78 0.49
CA THR A 121 6.30 16.10 -0.35
C THR A 121 6.06 15.88 -1.83
N GLY A 122 5.09 15.04 -2.20
CA GLY A 122 4.95 14.51 -3.56
C GLY A 122 6.06 13.54 -3.96
N GLU A 123 6.97 13.19 -3.05
CA GLU A 123 8.11 12.34 -3.32
C GLU A 123 8.02 11.01 -2.55
N CYS A 124 7.87 9.91 -3.29
CA CYS A 124 7.92 8.58 -2.70
C CYS A 124 9.38 8.15 -2.54
N SER A 125 9.86 8.19 -1.30
CA SER A 125 11.22 7.77 -0.92
C SER A 125 11.19 6.72 0.18
N ALA A 126 11.98 5.65 0.01
CA ALA A 126 12.15 4.60 1.02
C ALA A 126 12.71 5.12 2.36
N LYS A 127 13.32 6.32 2.38
CA LYS A 127 13.74 6.98 3.61
C LYS A 127 12.57 7.23 4.57
N SER A 128 11.38 7.52 4.04
CA SER A 128 10.19 7.81 4.83
C SER A 128 9.71 6.62 5.68
N LEU A 129 10.07 5.38 5.31
CA LEU A 129 9.67 4.17 6.03
C LEU A 129 10.42 3.95 7.35
N LYS A 130 11.47 4.74 7.61
CA LYS A 130 12.37 4.53 8.76
C LYS A 130 11.82 5.12 10.07
N ASN A 131 10.74 5.91 10.01
CA ASN A 131 10.24 6.70 11.13
C ASN A 131 9.02 6.08 11.84
N GLN A 132 8.80 4.77 11.66
CA GLN A 132 7.59 4.07 12.07
C GLN A 132 7.81 3.15 13.28
#